data_AF-A0A354BPM0-F1
#
_entry.id   AF-A0A354BPM0-F1
#
_cell.length_a   1.000
_cell.length_b   1.000
_cell.length_c   1.000
_cell.angle_alpha   90.00
_cell.angle_beta   90.00
_cell.angle_gamma   90.00
#
_symmetry.space_group_name_H-M   'P 1'
#
loop_
_entity.id
_entity.type
_entity.pdbx_description
1 polymer ?
#
loop_
_entity_poly.entity_id
_entity_poly.type
_entity_poly.pdbx_seq_one_letter_code
_entity_poly.pdbx_strand_id
1 'polypeptide(L)' 'MLVTHGNPGSQGHETPSAQVPLYDNLGTLHYPITTVVPLAQRYFDQGLRLYYAFNHQEAIQSFQEAARFDPD' A
#
# COMPACT_ATOMS: atom_id res chain seq x y z
N MET A 1 50.61 -7.37 -2.01
CA MET A 1 49.72 -8.10 -1.09
C MET A 1 48.44 -7.30 -0.99
N LEU A 2 47.33 -7.84 -1.50
CA LEU A 2 46.01 -7.20 -1.54
C LEU A 2 45.38 -7.23 -0.14
N VAL A 3 44.76 -6.13 0.30
CA VAL A 3 43.62 -6.13 1.22
C VAL A 3 42.72 -4.93 0.91
N THR A 4 41.43 -5.21 0.97
CA THR A 4 40.31 -4.57 0.28
C THR A 4 39.76 -3.35 1.03
N HIS A 5 39.46 -2.25 0.34
CA HIS A 5 38.59 -1.21 0.90
C HIS A 5 37.14 -1.70 0.83
N GLY A 6 36.59 -2.13 1.96
CA GLY A 6 35.17 -2.47 2.10
C GLY A 6 34.31 -1.21 1.97
N ASN A 7 33.47 -1.18 0.94
CA ASN A 7 32.38 -0.23 0.77
C ASN A 7 31.42 -0.33 1.98
N PRO A 8 31.12 0.74 2.73
CA PRO A 8 30.04 0.68 3.71
C PRO A 8 28.73 0.53 2.95
N GLY A 9 28.18 -0.68 3.00
CA GLY A 9 26.91 -1.04 2.42
C GLY A 9 25.81 -0.09 2.85
N SER A 10 24.97 0.22 1.87
CA SER A 10 23.69 0.90 1.97
C SER A 10 22.97 0.51 3.26
N GLN A 11 22.92 1.42 4.22
CA GLN A 11 22.00 1.36 5.34
C GLN A 11 20.60 1.56 4.75
N GLY A 12 19.96 0.46 4.35
CA GLY A 12 18.53 0.41 4.13
C GLY A 12 17.87 0.69 5.46
N HIS A 13 17.51 1.95 5.70
CA HIS A 13 16.53 2.27 6.73
C HIS A 13 15.20 1.69 6.24
N GLU A 14 14.91 0.46 6.65
CA GLU A 14 13.55 -0.06 6.68
C GLU A 14 12.80 0.82 7.68
N THR A 15 12.31 1.97 7.20
CA THR A 15 11.23 2.68 7.89
C THR A 15 10.13 1.65 8.12
N PRO A 16 9.61 1.48 9.35
CA PRO A 16 8.43 0.66 9.57
C PRO A 16 7.41 1.10 8.52
N SER A 17 6.92 0.17 7.70
CA SER A 17 5.93 0.48 6.68
C SER A 17 4.77 1.15 7.40
N ALA A 18 4.68 2.47 7.32
CA ALA A 18 3.60 3.23 7.93
C ALA A 18 2.33 2.64 7.34
N GLN A 19 1.53 1.99 8.18
CA GLN A 19 0.34 1.30 7.73
C GLN A 19 -0.57 2.32 7.05
N VAL A 20 -1.02 2.03 5.82
CA VAL A 20 -1.91 2.91 5.07
C VAL A 20 -3.18 3.12 5.92
N PRO A 21 -3.55 4.35 6.29
CA PRO A 21 -4.72 4.56 7.14
C PRO A 21 -6.00 4.24 6.36
N LEU A 22 -7.01 3.73 7.07
CA LEU A 22 -8.37 3.59 6.53
C LEU A 22 -9.18 4.85 6.84
N TYR A 23 -9.82 5.41 5.81
CA TYR A 23 -10.64 6.60 5.93
C TYR A 23 -12.13 6.28 5.83
N ASP A 24 -12.91 6.72 6.81
CA ASP A 24 -14.37 6.50 6.86
C ASP A 24 -15.18 7.68 6.27
N ASN A 25 -14.51 8.70 5.71
CA ASN A 25 -15.12 9.94 5.22
C ASN A 25 -14.93 10.18 3.70
N LEU A 26 -14.63 9.13 2.92
CA LEU A 26 -14.40 9.20 1.46
C LEU A 26 -15.65 8.87 0.62
N GLY A 27 -16.83 8.87 1.25
CA GLY A 27 -18.07 8.40 0.63
C GLY A 27 -18.23 6.88 0.68
N THR A 28 -19.18 6.35 -0.09
CA THR A 28 -19.66 4.97 0.04
C THR A 28 -19.46 4.12 -1.21
N LEU A 29 -18.66 4.57 -2.17
CA LEU A 29 -18.40 3.81 -3.40
C LEU A 29 -17.81 2.44 -3.03
N HIS A 30 -18.45 1.38 -3.50
CA HIS A 30 -18.04 0.00 -3.27
C HIS A 30 -17.99 -0.73 -4.60
N TYR A 31 -16.93 -1.49 -4.83
CA TYR A 31 -16.81 -2.37 -5.99
C TYR A 31 -16.32 -3.74 -5.53
N PRO A 32 -17.19 -4.77 -5.57
CA PRO A 32 -16.80 -6.09 -5.08
C PRO A 32 -15.67 -6.66 -5.95
N ILE A 33 -14.60 -7.10 -5.28
CA ILE A 33 -13.54 -7.90 -5.89
C ILE A 33 -13.67 -9.35 -5.43
N THR A 34 -12.94 -10.28 -6.04
CA THR A 34 -13.01 -11.72 -5.73
C THR A 34 -12.37 -12.09 -4.39
N THR A 35 -11.81 -11.12 -3.67
CA THR A 35 -11.15 -11.35 -2.38
C THR A 35 -12.11 -11.94 -1.36
N VAL A 36 -11.59 -12.87 -0.55
CA VAL A 36 -12.27 -13.33 0.67
C VAL A 36 -11.81 -12.55 1.91
N VAL A 37 -10.81 -11.67 1.77
CA VAL A 37 -10.21 -10.91 2.88
C VAL A 37 -10.94 -9.57 3.00
N PRO A 38 -11.77 -9.34 4.04
CA PRO A 38 -12.57 -8.11 4.15
C PRO A 38 -11.72 -6.84 4.17
N LEU A 39 -10.49 -6.94 4.68
CA LEU A 39 -9.57 -5.81 4.74
C LEU A 39 -9.01 -5.44 3.35
N ALA A 40 -8.74 -6.42 2.49
CA ALA A 40 -8.33 -6.17 1.11
C ALA A 40 -9.45 -5.43 0.34
N GLN A 41 -10.70 -5.85 0.53
CA GLN A 41 -11.87 -5.16 -0.04
C GLN A 41 -11.94 -3.70 0.43
N ARG A 42 -11.74 -3.43 1.72
CA ARG A 42 -11.76 -2.06 2.26
C ARG A 42 -10.69 -1.16 1.64
N TYR A 43 -9.46 -1.67 1.51
CA TYR A 43 -8.39 -0.91 0.87
C TYR A 43 -8.63 -0.69 -0.63
N PHE A 44 -9.22 -1.67 -1.33
CA PHE A 44 -9.60 -1.52 -2.73
C PHE A 44 -10.68 -0.43 -2.92
N ASP A 45 -11.72 -0.45 -2.09
CA ASP A 45 -12.77 0.57 -2.11
C ASP A 45 -12.21 1.97 -1.81
N GLN A 46 -11.32 2.08 -0.82
CA GLN A 46 -10.62 3.32 -0.52
C GLN A 46 -9.78 3.81 -1.70
N GLY A 47 -9.00 2.92 -2.34
CA GLY A 47 -8.21 3.23 -3.53
C GLY A 47 -9.06 3.79 -4.67
N LEU A 48 -10.24 3.19 -4.92
CA LEU A 48 -11.18 3.70 -5.92
C LEU A 48 -11.70 5.09 -5.57
N ARG A 49 -12.11 5.31 -4.32
CA ARG A 49 -12.63 6.63 -3.86
C ARG A 49 -11.57 7.71 -4.02
N LEU A 50 -10.34 7.43 -3.61
CA LEU A 50 -9.20 8.36 -3.75
C LEU A 50 -8.83 8.61 -5.21
N TYR A 51 -8.87 7.57 -6.05
CA TYR A 51 -8.63 7.69 -7.49
C TYR A 51 -9.65 8.63 -8.15
N TYR A 52 -10.94 8.45 -7.89
CA TYR A 52 -11.99 9.33 -8.40
C TYR A 52 -11.95 10.75 -7.80
N ALA A 53 -11.35 10.92 -6.61
CA ALA A 53 -11.10 12.21 -5.98
C ALA A 53 -9.77 12.86 -6.42
N PHE A 54 -9.06 12.28 -7.40
CA PHE A 54 -7.76 12.74 -7.91
C PHE A 54 -6.59 12.69 -6.89
N ASN A 55 -6.74 11.94 -5.79
CA ASN A 55 -5.65 11.67 -4.85
C ASN A 55 -4.90 10.38 -5.25
N HIS A 56 -4.15 10.47 -6.34
CA HIS A 56 -3.53 9.30 -6.97
C HIS A 56 -2.46 8.63 -6.12
N GLN A 57 -1.68 9.39 -5.33
CA GLN A 57 -0.61 8.83 -4.52
C GLN A 57 -1.16 7.95 -3.38
N GLU A 58 -2.22 8.40 -2.70
CA GLU A 58 -2.88 7.59 -1.67
C GLU A 58 -3.70 6.45 -2.26
N ALA A 59 -4.27 6.63 -3.46
CA ALA A 59 -4.92 5.55 -4.18
C ALA A 59 -3.96 4.40 -4.48
N ILE A 60 -2.76 4.70 -5.00
CA ILE A 60 -1.71 3.70 -5.26
C ILE A 60 -1.35 2.94 -3.99
N GLN A 61 -1.10 3.65 -2.89
CA GLN A 61 -0.79 3.03 -1.60
C GLN A 61 -1.93 2.13 -1.10
N SER A 62 -3.18 2.56 -1.26
CA SER A 62 -4.35 1.77 -0.88
C SER A 62 -4.47 0.50 -1.72
N PHE A 63 -4.26 0.57 -3.03
CA PHE A 63 -4.27 -0.62 -3.90
C PHE A 63 -3.11 -1.58 -3.59
N GLN A 64 -1.92 -1.07 -3.29
CA GLN A 64 -0.77 -1.88 -2.87
C GLN A 64 -1.05 -2.60 -1.55
N GLU A 65 -1.69 -1.92 -0.60
CA GLU A 65 -2.06 -2.52 0.68
C GLU A 65 -3.17 -3.57 0.51
N ALA A 66 -4.15 -3.34 -0.39
CA ALA A 66 -5.13 -4.36 -0.75
C ALA A 66 -4.45 -5.64 -1.27
N ALA A 67 -3.51 -5.50 -2.20
CA ALA A 67 -2.74 -6.63 -2.74
C ALA A 67 -1.83 -7.29 -1.69
N ARG A 68 -1.34 -6.55 -0.69
CA ARG A 68 -0.58 -7.11 0.43
C ARG A 68 -1.42 -8.04 1.30
N PHE A 69 -2.72 -7.75 1.45
CA PHE A 69 -3.66 -8.58 2.20
C PHE A 69 -4.22 -9.75 1.40
N ASP A 70 -4.16 -9.70 0.06
CA ASP A 70 -4.66 -10.74 -0.84
C ASP A 70 -3.64 -10.99 -1.98
N PRO A 71 -2.58 -11.78 -1.73
CA PRO A 71 -1.47 -11.95 -2.66
C PRO A 71 -1.70 -13.00 -3.78
N ASP A 72 -2.82 -13.75 -3.73
CA ASP A 72 -3.14 -14.86 -4.63
C ASP A 72 -4.26 -14.49 -5.64
#